data_AF-A0A382IDH8-F1
#
_entry.id   AF-A0A382IDH8-F1
#
_cell.length_a   1.000
_cell.length_b   1.000
_cell.length_c   1.000
_cell.angle_alpha   90.00
_cell.angle_beta   90.00
_cell.angle_gamma   90.00
#
_symmetry.space_group_name_H-M   'P 1'
#
loop_
_entity.id
_entity.type
_entity.pdbx_description
1 polymer ?
#
loop_
_entity_poly.entity_id
_entity_poly.type
_entity_poly.pdbx_seq_one_letter_code
_entity_poly.pdbx_strand_id
1 'polypeptide(L)'
;KDSSIIIFLSLIILFSFWINAYESPFHILIDTFKQTMNLTKGPETSIINGNIYNTIDTPRNYLPLFLLLRFPLFIIMLTLLFLITLIIEKDFFLEKYELFNSKIFFNFLIILFPFSLIIIMKVTIYDDFRLFIFLIPFISLFPALGLDFLIDNLKKNAIYKITLFLVLATFIIFFERFVRLTPYQYDYSNYLQINYSNTENLYQHDYWATSYKELVKKIKNNEKFSNKKFSVSVCGGNLNQIINEFIKDKNFRQNVTYYPKIAAHEADYIIMINRLGSGKFKNEKCFNRFKGADINSVNRLGINYSVFRKIKLDY
;
A
#
# COMPACT_ATOMS: atom_id res chain seq x y z
N LYS A 1 -37.93 -7.32 -4.16
CA LYS A 1 -38.19 -7.15 -2.72
C LYS A 1 -36.88 -7.32 -1.94
N ASP A 2 -36.15 -8.41 -2.19
CA ASP A 2 -34.87 -8.68 -1.51
C ASP A 2 -33.77 -7.68 -1.89
N SER A 3 -33.69 -7.27 -3.16
CA SER A 3 -32.75 -6.22 -3.61
C SER A 3 -32.94 -4.89 -2.89
N SER A 4 -34.20 -4.46 -2.70
CA SER A 4 -34.54 -3.23 -1.97
C SER A 4 -34.14 -3.32 -0.50
N ILE A 5 -34.33 -4.49 0.13
CA ILE A 5 -33.90 -4.74 1.51
C ILE A 5 -32.38 -4.71 1.62
N ILE A 6 -31.66 -5.34 0.69
CA ILE A 6 -30.20 -5.34 0.64
C ILE A 6 -29.66 -3.91 0.48
N ILE A 7 -30.22 -3.13 -0.44
CA ILE A 7 -29.83 -1.72 -0.63
C ILE A 7 -30.07 -0.93 0.64
N PHE A 8 -31.25 -1.08 1.26
CA PHE A 8 -31.59 -0.40 2.49
C PHE A 8 -30.62 -0.74 3.64
N LEU A 9 -30.33 -2.03 3.86
CA LEU A 9 -29.37 -2.48 4.86
C LEU A 9 -27.95 -1.97 4.56
N SER A 10 -27.54 -1.97 3.28
CA SER A 10 -26.23 -1.48 2.86
C SER A 10 -26.09 0.02 3.13
N LEU A 11 -27.14 0.80 2.90
CA LEU A 11 -27.17 2.23 3.22
C LEU A 11 -27.11 2.45 4.73
N ILE A 12 -27.84 1.67 5.54
CA ILE A 12 -27.76 1.75 7.01
C ILE A 12 -26.32 1.52 7.46
N ILE A 13 -25.67 0.45 6.97
CA ILE A 13 -24.27 0.15 7.32
C ILE A 13 -23.36 1.31 6.88
N LEU A 14 -23.47 1.76 5.64
CA LEU A 14 -22.66 2.86 5.11
C LEU A 14 -22.77 4.12 5.98
N PHE A 15 -23.99 4.58 6.27
CA PHE A 15 -24.21 5.78 7.09
C PHE A 15 -23.85 5.58 8.56
N SER A 16 -23.96 4.37 9.09
CA SER A 16 -23.60 4.06 10.48
C SER A 16 -22.09 4.06 10.72
N PHE A 17 -21.27 3.83 9.70
CA PHE A 17 -19.81 3.78 9.84
C PHE A 17 -19.10 4.95 9.12
N TRP A 18 -19.82 5.78 8.40
CA TRP A 18 -19.24 6.94 7.72
C TRP A 18 -19.27 8.18 8.61
N ILE A 19 -18.19 8.39 9.35
CA ILE A 19 -18.04 9.52 10.30
C ILE A 19 -18.38 10.88 9.68
N ASN A 20 -17.98 11.12 8.43
CA ASN A 20 -18.25 12.39 7.75
C ASN A 20 -19.75 12.57 7.44
N ALA A 21 -20.53 11.49 7.38
CA ALA A 21 -21.95 11.57 7.09
C ALA A 21 -22.81 11.97 8.31
N TYR A 22 -22.25 11.96 9.53
CA TYR A 22 -22.98 12.39 10.72
C TYR A 22 -23.30 13.89 10.73
N GLU A 23 -22.45 14.71 10.12
CA GLU A 23 -22.67 16.17 10.09
C GLU A 23 -23.74 16.56 9.04
N SER A 24 -23.73 15.92 7.86
CA SER A 24 -24.67 16.25 6.78
C SER A 24 -24.87 15.09 5.78
N PRO A 25 -25.72 14.10 6.06
CA PRO A 25 -25.75 12.82 5.33
C PRO A 25 -26.10 12.94 3.84
N PHE A 26 -26.87 13.95 3.42
CA PHE A 26 -27.21 14.15 2.00
C PHE A 26 -26.20 15.04 1.27
N HIS A 27 -25.72 16.11 1.91
CA HIS A 27 -24.73 17.01 1.31
C HIS A 27 -23.36 16.34 1.17
N ILE A 28 -22.98 15.48 2.12
CA ILE A 28 -21.71 14.75 2.10
C ILE A 28 -21.55 13.89 0.84
N LEU A 29 -22.64 13.33 0.29
CA LEU A 29 -22.58 12.52 -0.92
C LEU A 29 -22.18 13.38 -2.13
N ILE A 30 -22.85 14.52 -2.28
CA ILE A 30 -22.58 15.48 -3.36
C ILE A 30 -21.18 16.07 -3.21
N ASP A 31 -20.80 16.44 -1.98
CA ASP A 31 -19.50 17.03 -1.70
C ASP A 31 -18.38 16.02 -1.88
N THR A 32 -18.59 14.76 -1.50
CA THR A 32 -17.62 13.67 -1.75
C THR A 32 -17.46 13.45 -3.25
N PHE A 33 -18.55 13.46 -4.02
CA PHE A 33 -18.47 13.36 -5.47
C PHE A 33 -17.69 14.52 -6.09
N LYS A 34 -18.01 15.77 -5.71
CA LYS A 34 -17.29 16.98 -6.16
C LYS A 34 -15.82 16.97 -5.75
N GLN A 35 -15.52 16.58 -4.52
CA GLN A 35 -14.14 16.46 -4.03
C GLN A 35 -13.38 15.37 -4.77
N THR A 36 -14.04 14.25 -5.10
CA THR A 36 -13.44 13.15 -5.88
C THR A 36 -13.11 13.60 -7.31
N MET A 37 -13.99 14.40 -7.93
CA MET A 37 -13.71 14.99 -9.25
C MET A 37 -12.58 16.03 -9.22
N ASN A 38 -12.47 16.77 -8.11
CA ASN A 38 -11.43 17.80 -7.90
C ASN A 38 -10.27 17.30 -7.02
N LEU A 39 -9.96 16.00 -7.04
CA LEU A 39 -8.94 15.38 -6.19
C LEU A 39 -7.53 15.88 -6.56
N THR A 40 -7.17 17.04 -6.00
CA THR A 40 -5.80 17.55 -5.93
C THR A 40 -5.11 17.14 -4.62
N LYS A 41 -5.81 16.40 -3.76
CA LYS A 41 -5.28 15.92 -2.47
C LYS A 41 -4.50 14.62 -2.66
N GLY A 42 -3.25 14.64 -2.21
CA GLY A 42 -2.32 13.51 -2.31
C GLY A 42 -0.90 14.00 -2.62
N PRO A 43 0.09 13.10 -2.70
CA PRO A 43 1.40 13.45 -3.24
C PRO A 43 1.27 13.83 -4.73
N GLU A 44 1.96 14.89 -5.16
CA GLU A 44 1.97 15.35 -6.56
C GLU A 44 2.60 14.31 -7.51
N THR A 45 3.49 13.49 -6.98
CA THR A 45 4.29 12.54 -7.77
C THR A 45 4.43 11.23 -7.02
N SER A 46 4.49 10.15 -7.80
CA SER A 46 4.71 8.80 -7.31
C SER A 46 5.80 8.12 -8.15
N ILE A 47 6.28 6.96 -7.70
CA ILE A 47 7.28 6.17 -8.41
C ILE A 47 6.75 4.74 -8.60
N ILE A 48 6.85 4.23 -9.82
CA ILE A 48 6.57 2.82 -10.12
C ILE A 48 7.60 2.30 -11.12
N ASN A 49 8.17 1.14 -10.81
CA ASN A 49 9.24 0.51 -11.57
C ASN A 49 10.38 1.48 -11.96
N GLY A 50 10.77 2.37 -11.05
CA GLY A 50 11.84 3.35 -11.24
C GLY A 50 11.42 4.65 -11.93
N ASN A 51 10.23 4.69 -12.53
CA ASN A 51 9.75 5.87 -13.24
C ASN A 51 8.94 6.77 -12.30
N ILE A 52 9.40 8.01 -12.13
CA ILE A 52 8.65 9.05 -11.42
C ILE A 52 7.61 9.63 -12.37
N TYR A 53 6.36 9.70 -11.92
CA TYR A 53 5.25 10.25 -12.69
C TYR A 53 4.41 11.19 -11.83
N ASN A 54 3.71 12.13 -12.48
CA ASN A 54 2.73 13.00 -11.83
C ASN A 54 1.46 12.19 -11.56
N THR A 55 0.95 12.22 -10.32
CA THR A 55 -0.22 11.42 -9.94
C THR A 55 -1.48 11.81 -10.72
N ILE A 56 -1.55 13.04 -11.25
CA ILE A 56 -2.62 13.51 -12.14
C ILE A 56 -2.59 12.77 -13.49
N ASP A 57 -1.40 12.46 -13.99
CA ASP A 57 -1.17 11.77 -15.25
C ASP A 57 -0.65 10.35 -15.01
N THR A 58 -1.39 9.58 -14.21
CA THR A 58 -1.00 8.21 -13.88
C THR A 58 -0.90 7.35 -15.15
N PRO A 59 0.21 6.61 -15.35
CA PRO A 59 0.37 5.72 -16.50
C PRO A 59 -0.76 4.70 -16.62
N ARG A 60 -1.26 4.46 -17.85
CA ARG A 60 -2.34 3.48 -18.10
C ARG A 60 -1.98 2.06 -17.68
N ASN A 61 -0.69 1.71 -17.71
CA ASN A 61 -0.18 0.42 -17.28
C ASN A 61 0.10 0.35 -15.77
N TYR A 62 -0.18 1.39 -14.99
CA TYR A 62 0.08 1.43 -13.54
C TYR A 62 -0.55 0.23 -12.83
N LEU A 63 -1.85 -0.02 -13.04
CA LEU A 63 -2.57 -1.07 -12.35
C LEU A 63 -2.06 -2.48 -12.71
N PRO A 64 -1.96 -2.86 -14.00
CA PRO A 64 -1.34 -4.13 -14.38
C PRO A 64 0.07 -4.32 -13.81
N LEU A 65 0.90 -3.28 -13.90
CA LEU A 65 2.29 -3.32 -13.42
C LEU A 65 2.33 -3.47 -11.89
N PHE A 66 1.46 -2.75 -11.18
CA PHE A 66 1.34 -2.83 -9.74
C PHE A 66 0.95 -4.24 -9.31
N LEU A 67 -0.12 -4.81 -9.89
CA LEU A 67 -0.56 -6.16 -9.59
C LEU A 67 0.57 -7.16 -9.87
N LEU A 68 1.24 -7.05 -11.01
CA LEU A 68 2.32 -7.93 -11.39
C LEU A 68 3.51 -7.88 -10.44
N LEU A 69 3.86 -6.73 -9.87
CA LEU A 69 5.03 -6.55 -9.01
C LEU A 69 4.74 -6.77 -7.52
N ARG A 70 3.52 -6.48 -7.07
CA ARG A 70 3.15 -6.46 -5.65
C ARG A 70 2.33 -7.68 -5.24
N PHE A 71 1.64 -8.38 -6.16
CA PHE A 71 0.88 -9.56 -5.78
C PHE A 71 1.79 -10.80 -5.64
N PRO A 72 1.56 -11.65 -4.63
CA PRO A 72 2.26 -12.92 -4.50
C PRO A 72 2.17 -13.79 -5.76
N LEU A 73 3.27 -14.45 -6.12
CA LEU A 73 3.35 -15.27 -7.34
C LEU A 73 2.32 -16.40 -7.35
N PHE A 74 2.05 -17.04 -6.20
CA PHE A 74 1.05 -18.10 -6.10
C PHE A 74 -0.37 -17.59 -6.42
N ILE A 75 -0.70 -16.35 -6.05
CA ILE A 75 -1.99 -15.71 -6.37
C ILE A 75 -2.08 -15.49 -7.88
N ILE A 76 -1.01 -14.99 -8.50
CA ILE A 76 -0.96 -14.78 -9.95
C ILE A 76 -1.12 -16.11 -10.69
N MET A 77 -0.39 -17.16 -10.26
CA MET A 77 -0.48 -18.50 -10.85
C MET A 77 -1.89 -19.09 -10.76
N LEU A 78 -2.50 -19.06 -9.58
CA LEU A 78 -3.86 -19.58 -9.37
C LEU A 78 -4.91 -18.77 -10.14
N THR A 79 -4.72 -17.45 -10.26
CA THR A 79 -5.60 -16.60 -11.08
C THR A 79 -5.49 -16.97 -12.55
N LEU A 80 -4.27 -17.15 -13.07
CA LEU A 80 -4.07 -17.60 -14.46
C LEU A 80 -4.65 -18.99 -14.70
N LEU A 81 -4.45 -19.92 -13.76
CA LEU A 81 -5.06 -21.25 -13.81
C LEU A 81 -6.58 -21.15 -13.91
N PHE A 82 -7.22 -20.37 -13.04
CA PHE A 82 -8.65 -20.13 -13.09
C PHE A 82 -9.09 -19.61 -14.47
N LEU A 83 -8.44 -18.55 -14.98
CA LEU A 83 -8.80 -17.97 -16.28
C LEU A 83 -8.68 -18.97 -17.44
N ILE A 84 -7.66 -19.84 -17.43
CA ILE A 84 -7.48 -20.89 -18.44
C ILE A 84 -8.60 -21.94 -18.30
N THR A 85 -8.85 -22.42 -17.08
CA THR A 85 -9.88 -23.45 -16.82
C THR A 85 -11.29 -22.93 -17.03
N LEU A 86 -11.52 -21.62 -16.87
CA LEU A 86 -12.80 -20.99 -17.16
C LEU A 86 -13.17 -21.09 -18.66
N ILE A 87 -12.16 -21.17 -19.54
CA ILE A 87 -12.34 -21.30 -20.99
C ILE A 87 -12.44 -22.78 -21.39
N ILE A 88 -11.53 -23.63 -20.88
CA ILE A 88 -11.38 -25.02 -21.34
C ILE A 88 -12.31 -25.99 -20.59
N GLU A 89 -12.54 -25.73 -19.30
CA GLU A 89 -13.22 -26.62 -18.35
C GLU A 89 -14.41 -25.90 -17.70
N LYS A 90 -15.12 -25.08 -18.48
CA LYS A 90 -16.22 -24.25 -17.98
C LYS A 90 -17.30 -25.08 -17.27
N ASP A 91 -17.59 -26.27 -17.80
CA ASP A 91 -18.64 -27.15 -17.30
C ASP A 91 -18.40 -27.60 -15.85
N PHE A 92 -17.13 -27.80 -15.45
CA PHE A 92 -16.77 -28.07 -14.05
C PHE A 92 -17.36 -27.02 -13.11
N PHE A 93 -17.26 -25.74 -13.47
CA PHE A 93 -17.73 -24.65 -12.63
C PHE A 93 -19.26 -24.49 -12.69
N LEU A 94 -19.86 -24.73 -13.86
CA LEU A 94 -21.32 -24.65 -14.03
C LEU A 94 -22.05 -25.74 -13.25
N GLU A 95 -21.50 -26.95 -13.22
CA GLU A 95 -22.05 -28.09 -12.49
C GLU A 95 -21.88 -27.91 -10.98
N LYS A 96 -20.74 -27.38 -10.53
CA LYS A 96 -20.41 -27.25 -9.10
C LYS A 96 -21.07 -26.05 -8.42
N TYR A 97 -21.21 -24.93 -9.13
CA TYR A 97 -21.63 -23.65 -8.52
C TYR A 97 -22.93 -23.14 -9.12
N GLU A 98 -23.97 -23.01 -8.29
CA GLU A 98 -25.22 -22.38 -8.69
C GLU A 98 -25.02 -20.92 -9.14
N LEU A 99 -25.66 -20.55 -10.25
CA LEU A 99 -25.60 -19.20 -10.84
C LEU A 99 -24.15 -18.73 -11.11
N PHE A 100 -23.24 -19.65 -11.40
CA PHE A 100 -21.81 -19.35 -11.59
C PHE A 100 -21.56 -18.20 -12.58
N ASN A 101 -22.15 -18.27 -13.78
CA ASN A 101 -21.98 -17.23 -14.81
C ASN A 101 -22.37 -15.84 -14.29
N SER A 102 -23.52 -15.73 -13.61
CA SER A 102 -23.99 -14.45 -13.05
C SER A 102 -23.04 -13.96 -11.95
N LYS A 103 -22.64 -14.83 -11.02
CA LYS A 103 -21.73 -14.48 -9.91
C LYS A 103 -20.38 -14.00 -10.42
N ILE A 104 -19.78 -14.71 -11.38
CA ILE A 104 -18.51 -14.32 -12.00
C ILE A 104 -18.64 -13.02 -12.79
N PHE A 105 -19.71 -12.86 -13.56
CA PHE A 105 -19.96 -11.62 -14.30
C PHE A 105 -20.06 -10.41 -13.36
N PHE A 106 -20.84 -10.52 -12.28
CA PHE A 106 -20.93 -9.45 -11.29
C PHE A 106 -19.60 -9.20 -10.56
N ASN A 107 -18.83 -10.24 -10.26
CA ASN A 107 -17.49 -10.09 -9.66
C ASN A 107 -16.56 -9.31 -10.57
N PHE A 108 -16.54 -9.61 -11.88
CA PHE A 108 -15.78 -8.83 -12.86
C PHE A 108 -16.27 -7.39 -12.92
N LEU A 109 -17.58 -7.15 -12.90
CA LEU A 109 -18.14 -5.81 -12.92
C LEU A 109 -17.70 -5.00 -11.69
N ILE A 110 -17.74 -5.58 -10.49
CA ILE A 110 -17.28 -4.94 -9.25
C ILE A 110 -15.81 -4.54 -9.32
N ILE A 111 -14.95 -5.37 -9.91
CA ILE A 111 -13.52 -5.08 -10.06
C ILE A 111 -13.29 -4.02 -11.16
N LEU A 112 -13.94 -4.17 -12.31
CA LEU A 112 -13.72 -3.32 -13.48
C LEU A 112 -14.32 -1.91 -13.32
N PHE A 113 -15.40 -1.77 -12.54
CA PHE A 113 -16.11 -0.51 -12.39
C PHE A 113 -15.25 0.61 -11.75
N PRO A 114 -14.55 0.39 -10.61
CA PRO A 114 -13.66 1.42 -10.07
C PRO A 114 -12.51 1.75 -11.02
N PHE A 115 -11.97 0.76 -11.72
CA PHE A 115 -10.89 0.98 -12.68
C PHE A 115 -11.34 1.79 -13.90
N SER A 116 -12.54 1.53 -14.43
CA SER A 116 -13.09 2.31 -15.54
C SER A 116 -13.36 3.75 -15.12
N LEU A 117 -13.91 3.97 -13.92
CA LEU A 117 -14.10 5.32 -13.36
C LEU A 117 -12.79 6.09 -13.28
N ILE A 118 -11.71 5.46 -12.83
CA ILE A 118 -10.40 6.12 -12.72
C ILE A 118 -9.85 6.53 -14.08
N ILE A 119 -9.97 5.65 -15.08
CA ILE A 119 -9.50 5.95 -16.44
C ILE A 119 -10.33 7.08 -17.06
N ILE A 120 -11.66 7.06 -16.88
CA ILE A 120 -12.58 8.05 -17.44
C ILE A 120 -12.44 9.41 -16.75
N MET A 121 -12.40 9.41 -15.42
CA MET A 121 -12.40 10.62 -14.60
C MET A 121 -10.98 11.15 -14.31
N LYS A 122 -9.92 10.45 -14.75
CA LYS A 122 -8.51 10.77 -14.49
C LYS A 122 -8.24 11.01 -13.00
N VAL A 123 -8.76 10.13 -12.15
CA VAL A 123 -8.57 10.22 -10.70
C VAL A 123 -7.08 10.06 -10.37
N THR A 124 -6.57 10.92 -9.49
CA THR A 124 -5.18 10.85 -9.00
C THR A 124 -4.94 9.56 -8.23
N ILE A 125 -4.09 8.68 -8.76
CA ILE A 125 -3.68 7.44 -8.07
C ILE A 125 -2.37 7.69 -7.34
N TYR A 126 -2.39 7.41 -6.05
CA TYR A 126 -1.22 7.51 -5.18
C TYR A 126 -1.24 6.39 -4.13
N ASP A 127 -0.09 6.19 -3.49
CA ASP A 127 0.07 5.29 -2.34
C ASP A 127 -0.29 3.83 -2.64
N ASP A 128 0.31 3.30 -3.70
CA ASP A 128 0.24 1.88 -4.06
C ASP A 128 -1.21 1.39 -4.27
N PHE A 129 -1.59 0.26 -3.65
CA PHE A 129 -2.93 -0.34 -3.76
C PHE A 129 -3.94 0.24 -2.78
N ARG A 130 -3.58 1.25 -1.98
CA ARG A 130 -4.37 1.67 -0.81
C ARG A 130 -5.80 2.02 -1.18
N LEU A 131 -5.98 2.72 -2.30
CA LEU A 131 -7.30 3.13 -2.80
C LEU A 131 -8.16 1.93 -3.27
N PHE A 132 -7.57 0.75 -3.44
CA PHE A 132 -8.20 -0.44 -4.00
C PHE A 132 -8.29 -1.61 -3.00
N ILE A 133 -7.97 -1.39 -1.72
CA ILE A 133 -8.00 -2.46 -0.70
C ILE A 133 -9.39 -3.12 -0.63
N PHE A 134 -10.46 -2.37 -0.86
CA PHE A 134 -11.82 -2.91 -0.88
C PHE A 134 -12.08 -3.92 -2.02
N LEU A 135 -11.23 -3.95 -3.06
CA LEU A 135 -11.31 -4.91 -4.16
C LEU A 135 -10.63 -6.25 -3.84
N ILE A 136 -9.81 -6.32 -2.78
CA ILE A 136 -9.03 -7.52 -2.45
C ILE A 136 -9.92 -8.78 -2.32
N PRO A 137 -11.08 -8.77 -1.65
CA PRO A 137 -11.94 -9.96 -1.56
C PRO A 137 -12.41 -10.45 -2.93
N PHE A 138 -12.82 -9.53 -3.81
CA PHE A 138 -13.31 -9.86 -5.15
C PHE A 138 -12.19 -10.38 -6.06
N ILE A 139 -10.99 -9.81 -5.96
CA ILE A 139 -9.80 -10.30 -6.66
C ILE A 139 -9.40 -11.68 -6.13
N SER A 140 -9.53 -11.91 -4.82
CA SER A 140 -9.19 -13.18 -4.17
C SER A 140 -10.12 -14.34 -4.54
N LEU A 141 -11.29 -14.06 -5.13
CA LEU A 141 -12.19 -15.09 -5.63
C LEU A 141 -11.56 -15.90 -6.78
N PHE A 142 -10.80 -15.26 -7.66
CA PHE A 142 -10.18 -15.92 -8.81
C PHE A 142 -9.13 -16.97 -8.42
N PRO A 143 -8.10 -16.67 -7.60
CA PRO A 143 -7.17 -17.69 -7.16
C PRO A 143 -7.84 -18.77 -6.29
N ALA A 144 -8.92 -18.45 -5.56
CA ALA A 144 -9.67 -19.44 -4.80
C ALA A 144 -10.36 -20.46 -5.72
N LEU A 145 -11.00 -20.02 -6.79
CA LEU A 145 -11.60 -20.91 -7.79
C LEU A 145 -10.56 -21.73 -8.56
N GLY A 146 -9.40 -21.12 -8.87
CA GLY A 146 -8.29 -21.85 -9.47
C GLY A 146 -7.74 -22.95 -8.55
N LEU A 147 -7.64 -22.66 -7.25
CA LEU A 147 -7.20 -23.65 -6.25
C LEU A 147 -8.24 -24.75 -6.05
N ASP A 148 -9.52 -24.40 -6.01
CA ASP A 148 -10.62 -25.36 -5.90
C ASP A 148 -10.65 -26.33 -7.08
N PHE A 149 -10.56 -25.82 -8.30
CA PHE A 149 -10.39 -26.64 -9.50
C PHE A 149 -9.16 -27.56 -9.38
N LEU A 150 -8.03 -27.02 -8.92
CA LEU A 150 -6.79 -27.78 -8.81
C LEU A 150 -6.92 -28.96 -7.83
N ILE A 151 -7.53 -28.73 -6.67
CA ILE A 151 -7.71 -29.72 -5.60
C ILE A 151 -8.61 -30.88 -6.07
N ASP A 152 -9.76 -30.57 -6.67
CA ASP A 152 -10.72 -31.59 -7.11
C ASP A 152 -10.19 -32.45 -8.26
N ASN A 153 -9.28 -31.90 -9.06
CA ASN A 153 -8.71 -32.58 -10.22
C ASN A 153 -7.35 -33.26 -9.96
N LEU A 154 -6.81 -33.21 -8.73
CA LEU A 154 -5.49 -33.77 -8.40
C LEU A 154 -5.28 -35.24 -8.78
N LYS A 155 -6.36 -36.05 -8.75
CA LYS A 155 -6.29 -37.48 -9.09
C LYS A 155 -6.36 -37.74 -10.59
N LYS A 156 -6.82 -36.79 -11.39
CA LYS A 156 -7.05 -36.98 -12.83
C LYS A 156 -5.74 -37.03 -13.62
N ASN A 157 -4.76 -36.18 -13.29
CA ASN A 157 -3.52 -36.06 -14.05
C ASN A 157 -2.35 -35.59 -13.16
N ALA A 158 -1.14 -36.08 -13.45
CA ALA A 158 0.09 -35.68 -12.76
C ALA A 158 0.39 -34.18 -12.89
N ILE A 159 -0.05 -33.54 -14.00
CA ILE A 159 0.15 -32.09 -14.19
C ILE A 159 -0.46 -31.26 -13.07
N TYR A 160 -1.64 -31.64 -12.54
CA TYR A 160 -2.27 -30.92 -11.43
C TYR A 160 -1.49 -31.05 -10.12
N LYS A 161 -0.84 -32.21 -9.89
CA LYS A 161 0.04 -32.41 -8.73
C LYS A 161 1.28 -31.53 -8.83
N ILE A 162 1.89 -31.45 -10.01
CA ILE A 162 3.05 -30.59 -10.28
C ILE A 162 2.66 -29.12 -10.10
N THR A 163 1.53 -28.69 -10.65
CA THR A 163 1.02 -27.33 -10.50
C THR A 163 0.77 -27.00 -9.02
N LEU A 164 0.16 -27.90 -8.24
CA LEU A 164 -0.04 -27.69 -6.81
C LEU A 164 1.28 -27.58 -6.05
N PHE A 165 2.26 -28.43 -6.37
CA PHE A 165 3.60 -28.34 -5.79
C PHE A 165 4.24 -26.96 -6.06
N LEU A 166 4.16 -26.45 -7.29
CA LEU A 166 4.67 -25.12 -7.64
C LEU A 166 3.91 -23.99 -6.92
N VAL A 167 2.59 -24.08 -6.79
CA VAL A 167 1.77 -23.15 -6.01
C VAL A 167 2.21 -23.14 -4.53
N LEU A 168 2.42 -24.31 -3.94
CA LEU A 168 2.88 -24.42 -2.55
C LEU A 168 4.30 -23.89 -2.37
N ALA A 169 5.21 -24.19 -3.29
CA ALA A 169 6.58 -23.68 -3.27
C ALA A 169 6.60 -22.13 -3.33
N THR A 170 5.82 -21.54 -4.24
CA THR A 170 5.71 -20.07 -4.36
C THR A 170 4.96 -19.44 -3.18
N PHE A 171 4.02 -20.15 -2.55
CA PHE A 171 3.39 -19.73 -1.30
C PHE A 171 4.40 -19.70 -0.14
N ILE A 172 5.24 -20.72 0.02
CA ILE A 172 6.28 -20.75 1.07
C ILE A 172 7.25 -19.59 0.92
N ILE A 173 7.70 -19.32 -0.32
CA ILE A 173 8.58 -18.18 -0.62
C ILE A 173 7.90 -16.85 -0.30
N PHE A 174 6.62 -16.68 -0.66
CA PHE A 174 5.82 -15.53 -0.25
C PHE A 174 5.77 -15.39 1.28
N PHE A 175 5.44 -16.48 1.98
CA PHE A 175 5.20 -16.49 3.41
C PHE A 175 6.47 -16.13 4.19
N GLU A 176 7.63 -16.62 3.75
CA GLU A 176 8.93 -16.25 4.31
C GLU A 176 9.16 -14.72 4.28
N ARG A 177 8.95 -14.09 3.12
CA ARG A 177 9.14 -12.63 2.99
C ARG A 177 8.08 -11.86 3.77
N PHE A 178 6.83 -12.33 3.75
CA PHE A 178 5.73 -11.75 4.50
C PHE A 178 6.04 -11.72 6.01
N VAL A 179 6.55 -12.82 6.58
CA VAL A 179 6.93 -12.88 7.99
C VAL A 179 8.11 -11.95 8.28
N ARG A 180 9.16 -11.94 7.43
CA ARG A 180 10.33 -11.06 7.63
C ARG A 180 10.02 -9.58 7.52
N LEU A 181 8.97 -9.21 6.78
CA LEU A 181 8.50 -7.84 6.69
C LEU A 181 7.72 -7.36 7.91
N THR A 182 7.40 -8.22 8.88
CA THR A 182 6.62 -7.82 10.08
C THR A 182 7.25 -6.61 10.80
N PRO A 183 6.45 -5.59 11.19
CA PRO A 183 4.99 -5.42 11.02
C PRO A 183 4.58 -4.59 9.79
N TYR A 184 5.42 -4.54 8.75
CA TYR A 184 5.27 -3.71 7.54
C TYR A 184 4.87 -4.51 6.30
N GLN A 185 4.02 -5.53 6.45
CA GLN A 185 3.65 -6.44 5.35
C GLN A 185 2.93 -5.75 4.20
N TYR A 186 2.35 -4.57 4.42
CA TYR A 186 1.70 -3.79 3.36
C TYR A 186 2.69 -3.31 2.27
N ASP A 187 3.99 -3.26 2.59
CA ASP A 187 5.04 -2.91 1.64
C ASP A 187 5.64 -4.14 0.95
N TYR A 188 4.97 -5.29 1.04
CA TYR A 188 5.36 -6.50 0.35
C TYR A 188 5.51 -6.26 -1.17
N SER A 189 6.48 -6.94 -1.74
CA SER A 189 6.63 -7.10 -3.17
C SER A 189 7.06 -8.53 -3.46
N ASN A 190 6.69 -9.01 -4.64
CA ASN A 190 6.95 -10.38 -4.99
C ASN A 190 8.40 -10.62 -5.42
N TYR A 191 8.69 -11.89 -5.70
CA TYR A 191 10.03 -12.38 -6.01
C TYR A 191 10.45 -12.17 -7.47
N LEU A 192 9.74 -11.37 -8.27
CA LEU A 192 10.27 -10.87 -9.55
C LEU A 192 11.56 -10.09 -9.35
N GLN A 193 11.70 -9.43 -8.19
CA GLN A 193 12.98 -9.00 -7.64
C GLN A 193 13.38 -9.96 -6.52
N ILE A 194 14.42 -10.76 -6.78
CA ILE A 194 14.91 -11.79 -5.85
C ILE A 194 15.34 -11.14 -4.53
N ASN A 195 16.21 -10.12 -4.61
CA ASN A 195 16.62 -9.36 -3.45
C ASN A 195 15.64 -8.21 -3.23
N TYR A 196 15.04 -8.15 -2.03
CA TYR A 196 14.12 -7.07 -1.67
C TYR A 196 14.82 -5.70 -1.76
N SER A 197 16.10 -5.58 -1.36
CA SER A 197 16.88 -4.34 -1.50
C SER A 197 16.93 -3.76 -2.92
N ASN A 198 16.85 -4.60 -3.96
CA ASN A 198 16.86 -4.13 -5.35
C ASN A 198 15.60 -3.34 -5.71
N THR A 199 14.59 -3.36 -4.84
CA THR A 199 13.34 -2.66 -5.06
C THR A 199 13.36 -1.24 -4.54
N GLU A 200 14.40 -0.85 -3.81
CA GLU A 200 14.50 0.46 -3.16
C GLU A 200 14.21 1.57 -4.16
N ASN A 201 14.76 1.53 -5.37
CA ASN A 201 14.55 2.57 -6.38
C ASN A 201 13.37 2.30 -7.31
N LEU A 202 12.67 1.18 -7.18
CA LEU A 202 11.55 0.83 -8.04
C LEU A 202 10.23 1.42 -7.56
N TYR A 203 10.05 1.60 -6.25
CA TYR A 203 8.84 2.16 -5.67
C TYR A 203 9.11 2.84 -4.32
N GLN A 204 8.07 3.44 -3.75
CA GLN A 204 8.13 4.00 -2.40
C GLN A 204 8.05 2.86 -1.38
N HIS A 205 8.81 3.00 -0.30
CA HIS A 205 8.77 2.12 0.86
C HIS A 205 8.31 2.93 2.07
N ASP A 206 7.46 2.35 2.92
CA ASP A 206 6.86 3.05 4.06
C ASP A 206 6.09 4.35 3.74
N TYR A 207 5.28 4.37 2.67
CA TYR A 207 4.54 5.58 2.25
C TYR A 207 3.57 6.14 3.33
N TRP A 208 3.23 5.35 4.35
CA TRP A 208 2.36 5.76 5.45
C TRP A 208 3.12 6.04 6.75
N ALA A 209 4.46 6.05 6.72
CA ALA A 209 5.30 6.35 7.87
C ALA A 209 5.01 5.50 9.12
N THR A 210 4.60 4.25 8.90
CA THR A 210 4.32 3.29 9.98
C THR A 210 5.57 2.97 10.78
N SER A 211 6.76 3.07 10.17
CA SER A 211 8.02 2.81 10.85
C SER A 211 8.44 3.89 11.84
N TYR A 212 7.76 5.04 11.86
CA TYR A 212 8.01 6.11 12.83
C TYR A 212 7.93 5.65 14.28
N LYS A 213 6.98 4.77 14.60
CA LYS A 213 6.84 4.22 15.95
C LYS A 213 8.10 3.46 16.38
N GLU A 214 8.63 2.61 15.50
CA GLU A 214 9.87 1.87 15.78
C GLU A 214 11.07 2.80 15.82
N LEU A 215 11.16 3.76 14.89
CA LEU A 215 12.26 4.72 14.84
C LEU A 215 12.33 5.56 16.11
N VAL A 216 11.21 6.15 16.54
CA VAL A 216 11.14 6.94 17.77
C VAL A 216 11.50 6.09 18.99
N LYS A 217 11.07 4.82 19.04
CA LYS A 217 11.50 3.90 20.10
C LYS A 217 13.03 3.73 20.13
N LYS A 218 13.68 3.60 18.97
CA LYS A 218 15.16 3.52 18.89
C LYS A 218 15.84 4.83 19.34
N ILE A 219 15.28 5.99 18.99
CA ILE A 219 15.78 7.29 19.44
C ILE A 219 15.65 7.43 20.96
N LYS A 220 14.50 7.04 21.53
CA LYS A 220 14.26 7.09 22.98
C LYS A 220 15.23 6.22 23.78
N ASN A 221 15.59 5.07 23.24
CA ASN A 221 16.54 4.14 23.84
C ASN A 221 18.01 4.56 23.64
N ASN A 222 18.28 5.64 22.90
CA ASN A 222 19.63 6.12 22.66
C ASN A 222 20.02 7.16 23.72
N GLU A 223 20.94 6.80 24.61
CA GLU A 223 21.38 7.62 25.75
C GLU A 223 21.84 9.03 25.37
N LYS A 224 22.38 9.20 24.15
CA LYS A 224 22.78 10.51 23.62
C LYS A 224 21.62 11.52 23.55
N PHE A 225 20.38 11.03 23.53
CA PHE A 225 19.18 11.85 23.39
C PHE A 225 18.32 11.90 24.66
N SER A 226 18.63 11.09 25.68
CA SER A 226 17.79 11.00 26.87
C SER A 226 17.62 12.37 27.55
N ASN A 227 18.69 13.13 27.78
CA ASN A 227 18.61 14.44 28.44
C ASN A 227 19.05 15.61 27.54
N LYS A 228 19.13 15.36 26.23
CA LYS A 228 19.58 16.35 25.28
C LYS A 228 18.38 17.12 24.73
N LYS A 229 18.45 18.45 24.72
CA LYS A 229 17.54 19.27 23.92
C LYS A 229 17.96 19.23 22.46
N PHE A 230 17.02 18.95 21.57
CA PHE A 230 17.27 18.94 20.14
C PHE A 230 16.01 19.26 19.35
N SER A 231 16.22 19.75 18.14
CA SER A 231 15.14 20.05 17.21
C SER A 231 15.02 18.99 16.11
N VAL A 232 13.79 18.75 15.67
CA VAL A 232 13.46 17.76 14.63
C VAL A 232 12.52 18.36 13.60
N SER A 233 12.79 18.06 12.33
CA SER A 233 11.79 18.18 11.27
C SER A 233 11.56 16.84 10.56
N VAL A 234 10.64 16.80 9.59
CA VAL A 234 10.30 15.59 8.84
C VAL A 234 10.32 15.78 7.33
N CYS A 235 10.64 14.72 6.58
CA CYS A 235 10.43 14.63 5.14
C CYS A 235 9.64 13.36 4.78
N GLY A 236 8.72 13.48 3.81
CA GLY A 236 7.90 12.37 3.30
C GLY A 236 6.69 12.02 4.17
N GLY A 237 6.86 11.98 5.49
CA GLY A 237 5.78 11.66 6.45
C GLY A 237 5.08 12.88 7.06
N ASN A 238 4.21 12.64 8.05
CA ASN A 238 3.47 13.68 8.78
C ASN A 238 4.17 14.02 10.10
N LEU A 239 4.40 15.32 10.37
CA LEU A 239 5.05 15.78 11.59
C LEU A 239 4.22 15.42 12.84
N ASN A 240 2.90 15.49 12.75
CA ASN A 240 2.00 15.18 13.87
C ASN A 240 2.12 13.73 14.33
N GLN A 241 2.41 12.79 13.42
CA GLN A 241 2.65 11.39 13.80
C GLN A 241 3.92 11.26 14.65
N ILE A 242 4.99 11.98 14.30
CA ILE A 242 6.22 12.03 15.08
C ILE A 242 6.01 12.68 16.44
N ILE A 243 5.31 13.82 16.49
CA ILE A 243 4.96 14.49 17.74
C ILE A 243 4.22 13.51 18.65
N ASN A 244 3.16 12.86 18.14
CA ASN A 244 2.36 11.90 18.90
C ASN A 244 3.18 10.74 19.47
N GLU A 245 4.23 10.28 18.78
CA GLU A 245 5.11 9.24 19.31
C GLU A 245 6.09 9.77 20.36
N PHE A 246 6.70 10.95 20.15
CA PHE A 246 7.63 11.53 21.12
C PHE A 246 6.95 11.90 22.44
N ILE A 247 5.79 12.57 22.39
CA ILE A 247 5.08 13.08 23.58
C ILE A 247 4.63 11.99 24.56
N LYS A 248 4.59 10.72 24.13
CA LYS A 248 4.32 9.58 25.02
C LYS A 248 5.37 9.42 26.14
N ASP A 249 6.55 10.02 25.96
CA ASP A 249 7.60 10.07 26.97
C ASP A 249 7.75 11.51 27.51
N LYS A 250 7.74 11.67 28.84
CA LYS A 250 7.79 12.99 29.50
C LYS A 250 9.09 13.75 29.20
N ASN A 251 10.21 13.04 29.11
CA ASN A 251 11.52 13.63 28.88
C ASN A 251 11.60 14.20 27.46
N PHE A 252 11.22 13.39 26.46
CA PHE A 252 11.18 13.83 25.07
C PHE A 252 10.13 14.91 24.81
N ARG A 253 8.99 14.89 25.52
CA ARG A 253 7.97 15.95 25.43
C ARG A 253 8.53 17.34 25.76
N GLN A 254 9.49 17.42 26.67
CA GLN A 254 10.08 18.69 27.13
C GLN A 254 11.33 19.09 26.35
N ASN A 255 12.05 18.12 25.78
CA ASN A 255 13.37 18.32 25.20
C ASN A 255 13.39 18.34 23.66
N VAL A 256 12.31 17.93 22.99
CA VAL A 256 12.22 17.95 21.52
C VAL A 256 11.43 19.16 21.03
N THR A 257 12.08 19.98 20.21
CA THR A 257 11.44 21.10 19.49
C THR A 257 11.14 20.67 18.05
N TYR A 258 10.01 21.10 17.49
CA TYR A 258 9.58 20.68 16.15
C TYR A 258 9.60 21.84 15.16
N TYR A 259 10.26 21.63 14.01
CA TYR A 259 10.27 22.59 12.91
C TYR A 259 9.33 22.15 11.79
N PRO A 260 8.54 23.07 11.20
CA PRO A 260 7.70 22.74 10.06
C PRO A 260 8.55 22.33 8.85
N LYS A 261 7.96 21.55 7.93
CA LYS A 261 8.67 21.01 6.74
C LYS A 261 9.39 22.07 5.90
N ILE A 262 8.84 23.28 5.85
CA ILE A 262 9.40 24.41 5.08
C ILE A 262 10.73 24.89 5.69
N ALA A 263 10.84 24.85 7.02
CA ALA A 263 12.02 25.20 7.79
C ALA A 263 12.82 23.96 8.22
N ALA A 264 12.72 22.85 7.48
CA ALA A 264 13.37 21.60 7.87
C ALA A 264 14.91 21.69 7.95
N HIS A 265 15.51 22.65 7.23
CA HIS A 265 16.94 22.92 7.24
C HIS A 265 17.43 23.63 8.52
N GLU A 266 16.52 24.24 9.28
CA GLU A 266 16.83 24.91 10.55
C GLU A 266 16.88 23.94 11.74
N ALA A 267 16.41 22.71 11.56
CA ALA A 267 16.41 21.69 12.60
C ALA A 267 17.78 20.98 12.73
N ASP A 268 18.15 20.60 13.95
CA ASP A 268 19.37 19.82 14.23
C ASP A 268 19.35 18.46 13.53
N TYR A 269 18.15 17.85 13.47
CA TYR A 269 17.93 16.53 12.95
C TYR A 269 16.70 16.47 12.05
N ILE A 270 16.73 15.52 11.11
CA ILE A 270 15.59 15.22 10.26
C ILE A 270 15.18 13.76 10.38
N ILE A 271 13.87 13.53 10.47
CA ILE A 271 13.26 12.22 10.35
C ILE A 271 12.66 12.06 8.96
N MET A 272 13.03 11.01 8.26
CA MET A 272 12.63 10.79 6.87
C MET A 272 12.06 9.40 6.70
N ILE A 273 11.12 9.25 5.78
CA ILE A 273 10.69 7.95 5.25
C ILE A 273 11.18 7.76 3.81
N ASN A 274 11.15 6.53 3.31
CA ASN A 274 11.54 6.18 1.95
C ASN A 274 10.48 6.57 0.92
N ARG A 275 10.34 7.88 0.73
CA ARG A 275 9.38 8.50 -0.17
C ARG A 275 10.00 9.63 -0.95
N LEU A 276 9.34 9.97 -2.06
CA LEU A 276 9.53 11.23 -2.75
C LEU A 276 9.17 12.42 -1.83
N GLY A 277 9.83 13.55 -2.08
CA GLY A 277 9.57 14.82 -1.41
C GLY A 277 8.28 15.49 -1.87
N SER A 278 8.14 16.78 -1.57
CA SER A 278 6.98 17.60 -1.93
C SER A 278 7.40 18.97 -2.47
N GLY A 279 6.52 19.64 -3.22
CA GLY A 279 6.79 20.96 -3.79
C GLY A 279 7.97 20.94 -4.76
N LYS A 280 8.94 21.84 -4.57
CA LYS A 280 10.15 21.95 -5.42
C LYS A 280 10.99 20.66 -5.51
N PHE A 281 10.82 19.72 -4.58
CA PHE A 281 11.62 18.49 -4.46
C PHE A 281 10.79 17.22 -4.66
N LYS A 282 9.65 17.32 -5.35
CA LYS A 282 8.75 16.19 -5.60
C LYS A 282 9.38 15.05 -6.41
N ASN A 283 10.36 15.35 -7.25
CA ASN A 283 11.06 14.35 -8.06
C ASN A 283 12.31 13.75 -7.39
N GLU A 284 12.54 14.04 -6.10
CA GLU A 284 13.69 13.54 -5.37
C GLU A 284 13.25 12.82 -4.09
N LYS A 285 13.92 11.73 -3.74
CA LYS A 285 13.70 11.06 -2.46
C LYS A 285 14.21 11.90 -1.29
N CYS A 286 13.49 11.85 -0.17
CA CYS A 286 13.89 12.52 1.06
C CYS A 286 15.32 12.18 1.50
N PHE A 287 15.71 10.90 1.40
CA PHE A 287 17.06 10.43 1.77
C PHE A 287 18.17 11.01 0.89
N ASN A 288 17.85 11.41 -0.34
CA ASN A 288 18.84 12.00 -1.25
C ASN A 288 19.02 13.48 -0.94
N ARG A 289 17.93 14.18 -0.62
CA ARG A 289 17.92 15.62 -0.37
C ARG A 289 18.69 16.03 0.87
N PHE A 290 18.41 15.40 2.01
CA PHE A 290 19.03 15.80 3.27
C PHE A 290 20.26 14.95 3.53
N LYS A 291 21.46 15.49 3.27
CA LYS A 291 22.73 14.79 3.53
C LYS A 291 23.12 14.88 5.01
N GLY A 292 23.95 13.93 5.45
CA GLY A 292 24.44 13.89 6.82
C GLY A 292 24.66 12.49 7.36
N ALA A 293 24.81 12.38 8.68
CA ALA A 293 25.09 11.12 9.36
C ALA A 293 23.81 10.50 9.92
N ASP A 294 23.54 9.26 9.54
CA ASP A 294 22.41 8.47 10.06
C ASP A 294 22.73 8.01 11.48
N ILE A 295 21.82 8.29 12.41
CA ILE A 295 21.99 8.00 13.83
C ILE A 295 21.18 6.77 14.21
N ASN A 296 19.94 6.71 13.73
CA ASN A 296 19.06 5.57 13.89
C ASN A 296 18.30 5.35 12.59
N SER A 297 18.04 4.09 12.26
CA SER A 297 17.22 3.72 11.10
C SER A 297 16.33 2.52 11.43
N VAL A 298 15.24 2.41 10.68
CA VAL A 298 14.42 1.20 10.62
C VAL A 298 14.69 0.56 9.28
N ASN A 299 15.32 -0.62 9.31
CA ASN A 299 15.63 -1.41 8.12
C ASN A 299 14.81 -2.70 8.11
N ARG A 300 14.36 -3.11 6.92
CA ARG A 300 13.86 -4.46 6.67
C ARG A 300 14.41 -4.96 5.34
N LEU A 301 14.96 -6.17 5.36
CA LEU A 301 15.45 -6.87 4.16
C LEU A 301 16.37 -6.00 3.27
N GLY A 302 17.22 -5.18 3.89
CA GLY A 302 18.17 -4.32 3.19
C GLY A 302 17.63 -2.94 2.79
N ILE A 303 16.35 -2.64 3.04
CA ILE A 303 15.74 -1.34 2.75
C ILE A 303 15.55 -0.53 4.02
N ASN A 304 15.97 0.74 4.00
CA ASN A 304 15.64 1.69 5.05
C ASN A 304 14.22 2.23 4.83
N TYR A 305 13.34 2.00 5.81
CA TYR A 305 11.95 2.48 5.82
C TYR A 305 11.92 3.91 6.34
N SER A 306 12.63 4.15 7.44
CA SER A 306 12.84 5.48 8.00
C SER A 306 14.21 5.66 8.61
N VAL A 307 14.62 6.93 8.68
CA VAL A 307 15.94 7.35 9.12
C VAL A 307 15.83 8.59 9.99
N PHE A 308 16.59 8.62 11.07
CA PHE A 308 16.87 9.80 11.88
C PHE A 308 18.31 10.24 11.62
N ARG A 309 18.46 11.40 10.96
CA ARG A 309 19.74 11.89 10.42
C ARG A 309 20.10 13.23 11.05
N LYS A 310 21.37 13.41 11.42
CA LYS A 310 21.92 14.73 11.73
C LYS A 310 22.15 15.48 10.42
N ILE A 311 21.51 16.62 10.24
CA ILE A 311 21.65 17.40 9.01
C ILE A 311 23.09 17.92 8.95
N LYS A 312 23.77 17.68 7.83
CA LYS A 312 25.00 18.40 7.51
C LYS A 312 24.58 19.64 6.75
N LEU A 313 24.78 20.81 7.34
CA LEU A 313 24.65 22.06 6.60
C LEU A 313 25.81 22.08 5.60
N ASP A 314 25.51 21.84 4.33
CA ASP A 314 26.42 22.19 3.26
C ASP A 314 26.45 23.72 3.24
N TYR A 315 27.54 24.31 3.72
CA TYR A 315 27.86 25.73 3.56
C TYR A 315 28.31 26.00 2.13
#